data_AF-A0A8J6Y834-F1
#
_entry.id   AF-A0A8J6Y834-F1
#
_cell.length_a   1.000
_cell.length_b   1.000
_cell.length_c   1.000
_cell.angle_alpha   90.00
_cell.angle_beta   90.00
_cell.angle_gamma   90.00
#
_symmetry.space_group_name_H-M   'P 1'
#
loop_
_entity.id
_entity.type
_entity.pdbx_description
1 polymer ?
#
loop_
_entity_poly.entity_id
_entity_poly.type
_entity_poly.pdbx_seq_one_letter_code
_entity_poly.pdbx_strand_id
1 'polypeptide(L)'
;MGILRYLARTIDSSRSLILFAAFASFFFVRTTFLPLCYDDYAYAFIWDAAHGGNLEAMQFGSPEIEHRERISSLADIMDSLTAYYFTWSGKIFACGLVQFFVWLGKPAFDVANTIMFVFLILVIINLANTWLKISRAALLWILFAIFILMPSSVLSLFWLTGSCNYLWMAFFQLFFLTPYVKALRSQEASNSALNVLLMILLGMCAGCSNEAGAFATVCLTFFLTVMCKARGIFRRWMIAGLIAVSVGYVLMTLAPGNFLRLQFLHPNFIYTKEIFLAHLTEGFLRVVVTDLIALLPMFIYFSRRRPAERTMAEVLMLAFTAAGFLVPIALLFSPEYHTRIAITSLSFILVASSSAILELERQHLKAWLTLPKNFLRPVSVIILVSLVSYFATLVYVDLSIFNSNRRQVRYIQRNAELDPIPMPPMQIRHRFEDVHGDRSAVPNLEHFAGIEDNLTNYKNSLVAQYYGVKHVIASK
;
A
#
# COMPACT_ATOMS: atom_id res chain seq x y z
N MET A 1 1.86 -24.38 12.57
CA MET A 1 3.20 -24.66 13.18
C MET A 1 4.39 -24.28 12.29
N GLY A 2 4.28 -24.23 10.94
CA GLY A 2 5.40 -23.91 10.04
C GLY A 2 5.88 -22.44 10.06
N ILE A 3 4.97 -21.46 10.08
CA ILE A 3 5.31 -20.02 10.05
C ILE A 3 6.03 -19.58 11.33
N LEU A 4 5.57 -20.01 12.51
CA LEU A 4 6.24 -19.71 13.78
C LEU A 4 7.65 -20.31 13.86
N ARG A 5 7.84 -21.54 13.33
CA ARG A 5 9.18 -22.15 13.23
C ARG A 5 10.06 -21.44 12.20
N TYR A 6 9.48 -20.98 11.10
CA TYR A 6 10.17 -20.15 10.10
C TYR A 6 10.60 -18.83 10.74
N LEU A 7 9.70 -18.08 11.37
CA LEU A 7 10.01 -16.84 12.10
C LEU A 7 11.07 -17.04 13.19
N ALA A 8 10.97 -18.12 13.98
CA ALA A 8 11.97 -18.43 15.02
C ALA A 8 13.36 -18.77 14.44
N ARG A 9 13.44 -19.38 13.25
CA ARG A 9 14.70 -19.65 12.54
C ARG A 9 15.25 -18.42 11.81
N THR A 10 14.35 -17.53 11.43
CA THR A 10 14.64 -16.35 10.60
C THR A 10 15.05 -15.16 11.49
N ILE A 11 14.62 -15.10 12.75
CA ILE A 11 14.94 -13.97 13.62
C ILE A 11 16.15 -14.28 14.50
N ASP A 12 17.23 -13.51 14.33
CA ASP A 12 18.56 -13.75 14.95
C ASP A 12 18.59 -13.55 16.49
N SER A 13 17.47 -13.15 17.11
CA SER A 13 17.36 -12.93 18.55
C SER A 13 15.91 -12.84 19.04
N SER A 14 15.62 -13.38 20.22
CA SER A 14 14.33 -13.20 20.91
C SER A 14 13.88 -11.73 20.99
N ARG A 15 14.83 -10.80 21.10
CA ARG A 15 14.54 -9.35 21.12
C ARG A 15 13.97 -8.82 19.80
N SER A 16 14.50 -9.29 18.67
CA SER A 16 13.98 -8.90 17.36
C SER A 16 12.59 -9.48 17.10
N LEU A 17 12.29 -10.66 17.66
CA LEU A 17 10.97 -11.28 17.55
C LEU A 17 9.95 -10.49 18.37
N ILE A 18 10.30 -10.10 19.60
CA ILE A 18 9.47 -9.24 20.44
C ILE A 18 9.20 -7.90 19.74
N LEU A 19 10.23 -7.28 19.18
CA LEU A 19 10.09 -6.03 18.44
C LEU A 19 9.16 -6.20 17.23
N PHE A 20 9.37 -7.23 16.43
CA PHE A 20 8.54 -7.50 15.26
C PHE A 20 7.07 -7.74 15.65
N ALA A 21 6.84 -8.52 16.70
CA ALA A 21 5.50 -8.77 17.24
C ALA A 21 4.85 -7.50 17.79
N ALA A 22 5.61 -6.61 18.45
CA ALA A 22 5.11 -5.34 18.95
C ALA A 22 4.64 -4.43 17.80
N PHE A 23 5.43 -4.32 16.72
CA PHE A 23 5.04 -3.52 15.56
C PHE A 23 3.91 -4.14 14.75
N ALA A 24 3.83 -5.48 14.65
CA ALA A 24 2.68 -6.16 14.06
C ALA A 24 1.41 -5.93 14.89
N SER A 25 1.52 -5.94 16.23
CA SER A 25 0.40 -5.63 17.13
C SER A 25 -0.02 -4.17 17.02
N PHE A 26 0.94 -3.25 16.92
CA PHE A 26 0.67 -1.84 16.65
C PHE A 26 -0.07 -1.65 15.34
N PHE A 27 0.39 -2.30 14.25
CA PHE A 27 -0.29 -2.28 12.96
C PHE A 27 -1.73 -2.81 13.08
N PHE A 28 -1.92 -3.94 13.77
CA PHE A 28 -3.24 -4.53 14.02
C PHE A 28 -4.19 -3.58 14.76
N VAL A 29 -3.70 -2.89 15.79
CA VAL A 29 -4.49 -1.89 16.54
C VAL A 29 -4.92 -0.76 15.60
N ARG A 30 -4.00 -0.22 14.79
CA ARG A 30 -4.32 0.89 13.87
C ARG A 30 -5.33 0.49 12.80
N THR A 31 -5.17 -0.67 12.15
CA THR A 31 -6.16 -1.13 11.16
C THR A 31 -7.52 -1.34 11.81
N THR A 32 -7.57 -1.90 13.01
CA THR A 32 -8.82 -2.13 13.77
C THR A 32 -9.52 -0.82 14.13
N PHE A 33 -8.76 0.20 14.52
CA PHE A 33 -9.32 1.49 14.92
C PHE A 33 -9.78 2.34 13.74
N LEU A 34 -9.28 2.07 12.53
CA LEU A 34 -9.77 2.73 11.33
C LEU A 34 -11.08 2.07 10.86
N PRO A 35 -12.21 2.78 10.89
CA PRO A 35 -13.50 2.24 10.45
C PRO A 35 -13.60 2.17 8.92
N LEU A 36 -14.70 1.61 8.41
CA LEU A 36 -15.06 1.75 6.99
C LEU A 36 -15.29 3.23 6.66
N CYS A 37 -14.72 3.69 5.55
CA CYS A 37 -14.84 5.07 5.07
C CYS A 37 -14.70 5.18 3.54
N TYR A 38 -15.22 6.28 2.98
CA TYR A 38 -15.17 6.61 1.55
C TYR A 38 -15.73 5.46 0.68
N ASP A 39 -14.94 5.06 -0.31
CA ASP A 39 -15.19 4.03 -1.30
C ASP A 39 -15.57 2.67 -0.70
N ASP A 40 -15.20 2.38 0.56
CA ASP A 40 -15.55 1.12 1.22
C ASP A 40 -17.07 0.87 1.18
N TYR A 41 -17.87 1.94 1.30
CA TYR A 41 -19.34 1.84 1.21
C TYR A 41 -19.81 1.59 -0.21
N ALA A 42 -19.16 2.19 -1.22
CA ALA A 42 -19.49 1.97 -2.63
C ALA A 42 -19.23 0.52 -3.06
N TYR A 43 -18.13 -0.07 -2.57
CA TYR A 43 -17.75 -1.45 -2.85
C TYR A 43 -18.53 -2.49 -2.03
N ALA A 44 -19.45 -2.07 -1.16
CA ALA A 44 -20.39 -2.97 -0.49
C ALA A 44 -21.56 -3.42 -1.41
N PHE A 45 -21.73 -2.74 -2.53
CA PHE A 45 -22.78 -2.98 -3.50
C PHE A 45 -22.22 -3.53 -4.81
N ILE A 46 -23.05 -4.28 -5.53
CA ILE A 46 -22.76 -4.73 -6.90
C ILE A 46 -22.53 -3.47 -7.75
N TRP A 47 -21.49 -3.51 -8.58
CA TRP A 47 -21.11 -2.37 -9.42
C TRP A 47 -22.15 -2.14 -10.51
N ASP A 48 -22.87 -1.03 -10.40
CA ASP A 48 -23.92 -0.71 -11.35
C ASP A 48 -23.35 0.08 -12.54
N ALA A 49 -22.98 -0.69 -13.57
CA ALA A 49 -22.47 -0.18 -14.84
C ALA A 49 -23.51 0.64 -15.64
N ALA A 50 -24.80 0.38 -15.47
CA ALA A 50 -25.84 1.03 -16.25
C ALA A 50 -25.93 2.53 -15.94
N HIS A 51 -25.58 2.91 -14.71
CA HIS A 51 -25.65 4.29 -14.24
C HIS A 51 -24.27 4.84 -13.83
N GLY A 52 -23.21 4.40 -14.51
CA GLY A 52 -21.86 4.96 -14.37
C GLY A 52 -21.10 4.59 -13.08
N GLY A 53 -21.60 3.64 -12.28
CA GLY A 53 -20.89 3.06 -11.14
C GLY A 53 -21.18 3.71 -9.77
N ASN A 54 -20.75 3.03 -8.70
CA ASN A 54 -21.18 3.35 -7.33
C ASN A 54 -20.45 4.54 -6.69
N LEU A 55 -19.38 5.04 -7.31
CA LEU A 55 -18.46 5.97 -6.65
C LEU A 55 -18.73 7.43 -6.93
N GLU A 56 -19.26 7.84 -8.07
CA GLU A 56 -19.49 9.28 -8.34
C GLU A 56 -20.62 9.57 -9.33
N ALA A 57 -20.96 8.62 -10.20
CA ALA A 57 -22.02 8.80 -11.19
C ALA A 57 -23.44 8.80 -10.62
N MET A 58 -23.61 8.42 -9.34
CA MET A 58 -24.92 8.20 -8.73
C MET A 58 -25.20 9.19 -7.60
N GLN A 59 -26.03 10.19 -7.88
CA GLN A 59 -26.48 11.16 -6.87
C GLN A 59 -27.76 10.68 -6.18
N PHE A 60 -27.96 11.17 -4.96
CA PHE A 60 -29.21 10.94 -4.25
C PHE A 60 -30.36 11.64 -5.00
N GLY A 61 -31.47 10.91 -5.24
CA GLY A 61 -32.67 11.44 -5.91
C GLY A 61 -32.70 11.31 -7.44
N SER A 62 -31.70 10.69 -8.06
CA SER A 62 -31.76 10.31 -9.47
C SER A 62 -32.85 9.25 -9.68
N PRO A 63 -33.86 9.46 -10.56
CA PRO A 63 -34.98 8.53 -10.75
C PRO A 63 -34.57 7.15 -11.27
N GLU A 64 -33.32 6.99 -11.70
CA GLU A 64 -32.77 5.75 -12.24
C GLU A 64 -32.28 4.78 -11.16
N ILE A 65 -32.07 5.21 -9.90
CA ILE A 65 -31.55 4.33 -8.82
C ILE A 65 -32.09 4.72 -7.45
N GLU A 66 -33.24 4.16 -7.08
CA GLU A 66 -33.76 4.25 -5.71
C GLU A 66 -33.01 3.29 -4.75
N HIS A 67 -32.48 2.18 -5.28
CA HIS A 67 -31.86 1.10 -4.49
C HIS A 67 -30.66 0.45 -5.19
N ARG A 68 -29.52 0.31 -4.47
CA ARG A 68 -28.37 -0.49 -4.90
C ARG A 68 -28.43 -1.90 -4.32
N GLU A 69 -28.09 -2.89 -5.13
CA GLU A 69 -28.01 -4.28 -4.70
C GLU A 69 -26.73 -4.55 -3.91
N ARG A 70 -26.86 -5.11 -2.71
CA ARG A 70 -25.70 -5.46 -1.86
C ARG A 70 -25.02 -6.72 -2.37
N ILE A 71 -23.69 -6.76 -2.26
CA ILE A 71 -22.93 -7.99 -2.46
C ILE A 71 -23.30 -8.99 -1.36
N SER A 72 -23.83 -10.13 -1.76
CA SER A 72 -24.30 -11.21 -0.89
C SER A 72 -23.56 -12.52 -1.11
N SER A 73 -22.92 -12.68 -2.27
CA SER A 73 -22.23 -13.91 -2.66
C SER A 73 -20.90 -13.65 -3.40
N LEU A 74 -20.09 -14.70 -3.56
CA LEU A 74 -18.88 -14.64 -4.41
C LEU A 74 -19.23 -14.43 -5.91
N ALA A 75 -20.40 -14.89 -6.36
CA ALA A 75 -20.83 -14.69 -7.74
C ALA A 75 -21.09 -13.20 -8.00
N ASP A 76 -21.75 -12.52 -7.06
CA ASP A 76 -22.02 -11.09 -7.12
C ASP A 76 -20.72 -10.27 -7.26
N ILE A 77 -19.64 -10.70 -6.60
CA ILE A 77 -18.31 -10.08 -6.74
C ILE A 77 -17.80 -10.26 -8.18
N MET A 78 -17.91 -11.45 -8.77
CA MET A 78 -17.43 -11.68 -10.14
C MET A 78 -18.21 -10.87 -11.17
N ASP A 79 -19.54 -10.80 -11.03
CA ASP A 79 -20.42 -10.00 -11.88
C ASP A 79 -20.09 -8.51 -11.73
N SER A 80 -19.94 -8.06 -10.48
CA SER A 80 -19.53 -6.69 -10.17
C SER A 80 -18.16 -6.33 -10.75
N LEU A 81 -17.17 -7.22 -10.68
CA LEU A 81 -15.82 -6.95 -11.22
C LEU A 81 -15.81 -6.88 -12.74
N THR A 82 -16.67 -7.66 -13.40
CA THR A 82 -16.84 -7.60 -14.85
C THR A 82 -17.39 -6.23 -15.25
N ALA A 83 -18.47 -5.78 -14.62
CA ALA A 83 -19.04 -4.46 -14.83
C ALA A 83 -18.03 -3.34 -14.53
N TYR A 84 -17.30 -3.46 -13.42
CA TYR A 84 -16.26 -2.52 -13.00
C TYR A 84 -15.11 -2.38 -14.02
N TYR A 85 -14.66 -3.49 -14.61
CA TYR A 85 -13.57 -3.49 -15.60
C TYR A 85 -13.93 -2.66 -16.84
N PHE A 86 -15.16 -2.81 -17.32
CA PHE A 86 -15.62 -2.12 -18.52
C PHE A 86 -16.02 -0.66 -18.28
N THR A 87 -16.38 -0.28 -17.05
CA THR A 87 -16.96 1.05 -16.78
C THR A 87 -16.16 1.97 -15.87
N TRP A 88 -15.22 1.45 -15.07
CA TRP A 88 -14.50 2.28 -14.09
C TRP A 88 -13.00 2.09 -14.00
N SER A 89 -12.51 0.85 -13.85
CA SER A 89 -11.07 0.64 -13.72
C SER A 89 -10.61 -0.79 -13.99
N GLY A 90 -9.37 -0.91 -14.50
CA GLY A 90 -8.71 -2.20 -14.67
C GLY A 90 -8.14 -2.82 -13.39
N LYS A 91 -8.25 -2.16 -12.23
CA LYS A 91 -7.74 -2.63 -10.93
C LYS A 91 -8.61 -3.73 -10.30
N ILE A 92 -9.02 -4.70 -11.11
CA ILE A 92 -9.96 -5.75 -10.73
C ILE A 92 -9.44 -6.63 -9.60
N PHE A 93 -8.13 -6.86 -9.52
CA PHE A 93 -7.56 -7.70 -8.46
C PHE A 93 -7.63 -7.00 -7.09
N ALA A 94 -7.25 -5.73 -7.02
CA ALA A 94 -7.39 -4.93 -5.81
C ALA A 94 -8.86 -4.74 -5.44
N CYS A 95 -9.72 -4.37 -6.39
CA CYS A 95 -11.15 -4.19 -6.18
C CYS A 95 -11.83 -5.49 -5.70
N GLY A 96 -11.44 -6.64 -6.25
CA GLY A 96 -11.96 -7.94 -5.81
C GLY A 96 -11.62 -8.25 -4.35
N LEU A 97 -10.41 -7.91 -3.90
CA LEU A 97 -10.04 -8.01 -2.48
C LEU A 97 -10.89 -7.06 -1.61
N VAL A 98 -11.13 -5.84 -2.08
CA VAL A 98 -11.97 -4.87 -1.37
C VAL A 98 -13.38 -5.40 -1.19
N GLN A 99 -14.05 -5.79 -2.27
CA GLN A 99 -15.41 -6.33 -2.22
C GLN A 99 -15.49 -7.60 -1.36
N PHE A 100 -14.51 -8.50 -1.49
CA PHE A 100 -14.42 -9.70 -0.67
C PHE A 100 -14.33 -9.37 0.83
N PHE A 101 -13.52 -8.40 1.23
CA PHE A 101 -13.35 -8.04 2.64
C PHE A 101 -14.49 -7.18 3.19
N VAL A 102 -15.12 -6.35 2.36
CA VAL A 102 -16.34 -5.63 2.75
C VAL A 102 -17.48 -6.63 2.98
N TRP A 103 -17.62 -7.64 2.12
CA TRP A 103 -18.60 -8.73 2.27
C TRP A 103 -18.30 -9.63 3.48
N LEU A 104 -17.04 -10.10 3.63
CA LEU A 104 -16.63 -10.97 4.73
C LEU A 104 -16.64 -10.26 6.09
N GLY A 105 -16.42 -8.95 6.09
CA GLY A 105 -16.45 -8.07 7.26
C GLY A 105 -15.09 -7.51 7.68
N LYS A 106 -15.13 -6.28 8.20
CA LYS A 106 -13.95 -5.51 8.61
C LYS A 106 -13.00 -6.23 9.59
N PRO A 107 -13.46 -7.00 10.61
CA PRO A 107 -12.54 -7.73 11.49
C PRO A 107 -11.68 -8.79 10.76
N ALA A 108 -12.24 -9.43 9.72
CA ALA A 108 -11.49 -10.38 8.90
C ALA A 108 -10.40 -9.67 8.09
N PHE A 109 -10.72 -8.49 7.54
CA PHE A 109 -9.75 -7.62 6.90
C PHE A 109 -8.62 -7.22 7.85
N ASP A 110 -8.92 -6.81 9.08
CA ASP A 110 -7.90 -6.33 10.03
C ASP A 110 -6.84 -7.38 10.34
N VAL A 111 -7.26 -8.64 10.50
CA VAL A 111 -6.36 -9.77 10.65
C VAL A 111 -5.56 -10.01 9.37
N ALA A 112 -6.23 -10.09 8.21
CA ALA A 112 -5.59 -10.38 6.93
C ALA A 112 -4.59 -9.28 6.52
N ASN A 113 -4.93 -8.01 6.75
CA ASN A 113 -4.11 -6.85 6.46
C ASN A 113 -2.85 -6.83 7.32
N THR A 114 -2.96 -7.20 8.60
CA THR A 114 -1.80 -7.35 9.49
C THR A 114 -0.88 -8.48 9.04
N ILE A 115 -1.44 -9.61 8.61
CA ILE A 115 -0.67 -10.71 8.03
C ILE A 115 0.05 -10.25 6.76
N MET A 116 -0.63 -9.47 5.91
CA MET A 116 -0.05 -8.96 4.67
C MET A 116 1.11 -7.98 4.94
N PHE A 117 0.96 -7.10 5.93
CA PHE A 117 2.05 -6.24 6.39
C PHE A 117 3.27 -7.05 6.88
N VAL A 118 3.03 -8.10 7.68
CA VAL A 118 4.09 -9.02 8.11
C VAL A 118 4.78 -9.66 6.90
N PHE A 119 4.01 -10.14 5.93
CA PHE A 119 4.55 -10.72 4.70
C PHE A 119 5.33 -9.72 3.85
N LEU A 120 4.89 -8.46 3.78
CA LEU A 120 5.64 -7.39 3.11
C LEU A 120 7.03 -7.20 3.74
N ILE A 121 7.12 -7.12 5.08
CA ILE A 121 8.41 -6.99 5.75
C ILE A 121 9.29 -8.21 5.48
N LEU A 122 8.74 -9.41 5.57
CA LEU A 122 9.49 -10.65 5.34
C LEU A 122 10.00 -10.76 3.90
N VAL A 123 9.21 -10.35 2.90
CA VAL A 123 9.65 -10.38 1.51
C VAL A 123 10.72 -9.32 1.24
N ILE A 124 10.62 -8.11 1.82
CA ILE A 124 11.67 -7.09 1.73
C ILE A 124 12.99 -7.65 2.30
N ILE A 125 12.96 -8.28 3.47
CA ILE A 125 14.16 -8.87 4.09
C ILE A 125 14.69 -10.02 3.24
N ASN A 126 13.81 -10.88 2.69
CA ASN A 126 14.22 -12.00 1.86
C ASN A 126 14.84 -11.55 0.52
N LEU A 127 14.37 -10.44 -0.03
CA LEU A 127 14.98 -9.83 -1.21
C LEU A 127 16.27 -9.11 -0.86
N ALA A 128 16.40 -8.56 0.36
CA ALA A 128 17.62 -7.93 0.82
C ALA A 128 18.73 -8.96 1.09
N ASN A 129 18.41 -10.12 1.68
CA ASN A 129 19.36 -11.16 2.06
C ASN A 129 18.94 -12.57 1.60
N THR A 130 19.90 -13.39 1.13
CA THR A 130 19.67 -14.84 0.95
C THR A 130 19.61 -15.58 2.28
N TRP A 131 20.28 -15.07 3.30
CA TRP A 131 20.30 -15.71 4.62
C TRP A 131 19.04 -15.34 5.38
N LEU A 132 18.35 -16.35 5.89
CA LEU A 132 17.14 -16.18 6.69
C LEU A 132 17.37 -15.36 7.96
N LYS A 133 18.60 -15.03 8.37
CA LYS A 133 18.83 -14.24 9.58
C LYS A 133 18.46 -12.76 9.37
N ILE A 134 17.40 -12.34 10.06
CA ILE A 134 16.94 -10.95 10.15
C ILE A 134 17.93 -10.15 10.98
N SER A 135 18.72 -9.31 10.30
CA SER A 135 19.49 -8.25 10.97
C SER A 135 18.53 -7.34 11.73
N ARG A 136 18.85 -7.07 13.00
CA ARG A 136 18.05 -6.14 13.82
C ARG A 136 18.08 -4.74 13.25
N ALA A 137 19.22 -4.33 12.68
CA ALA A 137 19.39 -3.01 12.08
C ALA A 137 18.51 -2.88 10.83
N ALA A 138 18.51 -3.89 9.95
CA ALA A 138 17.65 -3.90 8.78
C ALA A 138 16.15 -3.90 9.16
N LEU A 139 15.76 -4.70 10.16
CA LEU A 139 14.38 -4.72 10.64
C LEU A 139 13.93 -3.36 11.20
N LEU A 140 14.74 -2.75 12.08
CA LEU A 140 14.46 -1.43 12.63
C LEU A 140 14.40 -0.36 11.54
N TRP A 141 15.26 -0.46 10.52
CA TRP A 141 15.26 0.45 9.38
C TRP A 141 13.97 0.35 8.55
N ILE A 142 13.55 -0.87 8.21
CA ILE A 142 12.30 -1.12 7.48
C ILE A 142 11.11 -0.56 8.27
N LEU A 143 11.03 -0.85 9.57
CA LEU A 143 9.95 -0.37 10.43
C LEU A 143 9.95 1.15 10.54
N PHE A 144 11.12 1.76 10.75
CA PHE A 144 11.27 3.22 10.75
C PHE A 144 10.79 3.83 9.43
N ALA A 145 11.24 3.31 8.29
CA ALA A 145 10.87 3.84 7.00
C ALA A 145 9.36 3.73 6.71
N ILE A 146 8.74 2.57 6.99
CA ILE A 146 7.31 2.37 6.73
C ILE A 146 6.45 3.27 7.64
N PHE A 147 6.79 3.42 8.93
CA PHE A 147 5.95 4.19 9.84
C PHE A 147 6.26 5.69 9.85
N ILE A 148 7.49 6.10 9.54
CA ILE A 148 7.93 7.49 9.63
C ILE A 148 8.11 8.13 8.25
N LEU A 149 8.68 7.44 7.27
CA LEU A 149 8.99 8.04 5.96
C LEU A 149 7.85 7.91 4.96
N MET A 150 6.97 6.91 5.10
CA MET A 150 5.86 6.69 4.18
C MET A 150 4.86 7.87 4.18
N PRO A 151 4.69 8.60 3.05
CA PRO A 151 3.65 9.60 2.93
C PRO A 151 2.27 8.95 2.85
N SER A 152 1.22 9.61 3.31
CA SER A 152 -0.17 9.12 3.21
C SER A 152 -0.34 7.69 3.75
N SER A 153 0.33 7.37 4.85
CA SER A 153 0.43 6.00 5.37
C SER A 153 -0.93 5.41 5.74
N VAL A 154 -1.89 6.24 6.18
CA VAL A 154 -3.26 5.78 6.47
C VAL A 154 -3.96 5.25 5.23
N LEU A 155 -3.93 6.03 4.15
CA LEU A 155 -4.57 5.67 2.89
C LEU A 155 -3.88 4.50 2.19
N SER A 156 -2.64 4.17 2.56
CA SER A 156 -1.83 3.15 1.88
C SER A 156 -1.73 1.84 2.64
N LEU A 157 -1.78 1.90 3.98
CA LEU A 157 -1.50 0.76 4.86
C LEU A 157 -2.73 0.29 5.64
N PHE A 158 -3.58 1.21 6.11
CA PHE A 158 -4.64 0.89 7.09
C PHE A 158 -6.03 0.91 6.50
N TRP A 159 -6.35 1.88 5.64
CA TRP A 159 -7.66 1.98 4.99
C TRP A 159 -7.92 0.75 4.13
N LEU A 160 -9.12 0.18 4.19
CA LEU A 160 -9.43 -1.10 3.55
C LEU A 160 -9.21 -1.03 2.05
N THR A 161 -9.93 -0.15 1.36
CA THR A 161 -9.77 0.05 -0.09
C THR A 161 -8.34 0.40 -0.46
N GLY A 162 -7.73 1.31 0.29
CA GLY A 162 -6.37 1.77 0.07
C GLY A 162 -5.31 0.68 0.21
N SER A 163 -5.34 -0.08 1.31
CA SER A 163 -4.38 -1.15 1.58
C SER A 163 -4.43 -2.25 0.53
N CYS A 164 -5.64 -2.66 0.12
CA CYS A 164 -5.79 -3.62 -0.98
C CYS A 164 -5.20 -3.10 -2.30
N ASN A 165 -5.27 -1.79 -2.57
CA ASN A 165 -4.71 -1.17 -3.77
C ASN A 165 -3.19 -0.89 -3.71
N TYR A 166 -2.62 -0.79 -2.50
CA TYR A 166 -1.24 -0.31 -2.33
C TYR A 166 -0.36 -1.29 -1.54
N LEU A 167 -0.63 -1.53 -0.25
CA LEU A 167 0.18 -2.46 0.58
C LEU A 167 0.20 -3.88 -0.01
N TRP A 168 -0.98 -4.43 -0.30
CA TRP A 168 -1.12 -5.79 -0.84
C TRP A 168 -0.44 -5.90 -2.20
N MET A 169 -0.61 -4.87 -3.02
CA MET A 169 -0.02 -4.78 -4.35
C MET A 169 1.51 -4.73 -4.30
N ALA A 170 2.09 -3.93 -3.38
CA ALA A 170 3.53 -3.89 -3.16
C ALA A 170 4.09 -5.25 -2.71
N PHE A 171 3.35 -5.99 -1.87
CA PHE A 171 3.73 -7.36 -1.51
C PHE A 171 3.76 -8.27 -2.73
N PHE A 172 2.68 -8.32 -3.54
CA PHE A 172 2.63 -9.23 -4.69
C PHE A 172 3.72 -8.92 -5.72
N GLN A 173 4.02 -7.64 -5.97
CA GLN A 173 5.11 -7.20 -6.85
C GLN A 173 6.47 -7.70 -6.33
N LEU A 174 6.80 -7.49 -5.06
CA LEU A 174 8.07 -7.97 -4.48
C LEU A 174 8.13 -9.50 -4.41
N PHE A 175 7.04 -10.15 -4.03
CA PHE A 175 6.99 -11.60 -3.92
C PHE A 175 7.21 -12.27 -5.27
N PHE A 176 6.62 -11.74 -6.34
CA PHE A 176 6.85 -12.16 -7.71
C PHE A 176 8.33 -12.04 -8.14
N LEU A 177 9.05 -11.01 -7.70
CA LEU A 177 10.47 -10.81 -8.03
C LEU A 177 11.42 -11.76 -7.27
N THR A 178 10.94 -12.39 -6.20
CA THR A 178 11.78 -13.21 -5.30
C THR A 178 12.51 -14.37 -5.99
N PRO A 179 11.86 -15.18 -6.86
CA PRO A 179 12.56 -16.26 -7.56
C PRO A 179 13.67 -15.77 -8.50
N TYR A 180 13.48 -14.64 -9.17
CA TYR A 180 14.50 -14.05 -10.06
C TYR A 180 15.75 -13.65 -9.28
N VAL A 181 15.56 -12.94 -8.15
CA VAL A 181 16.66 -12.50 -7.29
C VAL A 181 17.39 -13.70 -6.67
N LYS A 182 16.66 -14.72 -6.23
CA LYS A 182 17.26 -15.96 -5.70
C LYS A 182 18.10 -16.69 -6.75
N ALA A 183 17.62 -16.78 -7.99
CA ALA A 183 18.37 -17.38 -9.09
C ALA A 183 19.69 -16.64 -9.36
N LEU A 184 19.66 -15.31 -9.43
CA LEU A 184 20.87 -14.49 -9.66
C LEU A 184 21.89 -14.61 -8.52
N ARG A 185 21.44 -14.72 -7.27
CA ARG A 185 22.35 -14.83 -6.12
C ARG A 185 22.93 -16.23 -5.94
N SER A 186 22.12 -17.27 -6.13
CA SER A 186 22.57 -18.67 -5.98
C SER A 186 23.27 -19.23 -7.22
N GLN A 187 23.12 -18.57 -8.38
CA GLN A 187 23.52 -19.10 -9.69
C GLN A 187 22.83 -20.44 -10.03
N GLU A 188 21.72 -20.75 -9.36
CA GLU A 188 20.94 -21.95 -9.56
C GLU A 188 19.46 -21.61 -9.75
N ALA A 189 18.81 -22.33 -10.67
CA ALA A 189 17.37 -22.20 -10.88
C ALA A 189 16.80 -23.55 -11.30
N SER A 190 15.86 -24.07 -10.52
CA SER A 190 15.09 -25.26 -10.91
C SER A 190 14.07 -24.89 -11.99
N ASN A 191 13.80 -25.85 -12.86
CA ASN A 191 12.84 -25.69 -13.94
C ASN A 191 11.82 -26.81 -13.84
N SER A 192 10.60 -26.47 -13.46
CA SER A 192 9.46 -27.38 -13.39
C SER A 192 8.25 -26.71 -14.03
N ALA A 193 7.31 -27.52 -14.53
CA ALA A 193 6.03 -27.00 -15.02
C ALA A 193 5.26 -26.24 -13.93
N LEU A 194 5.38 -26.71 -12.68
CA LEU A 194 4.81 -26.02 -11.52
C LEU A 194 5.40 -24.61 -11.35
N ASN A 195 6.72 -24.43 -11.49
CA ASN A 195 7.33 -23.10 -11.42
C ASN A 195 6.80 -22.19 -12.54
N VAL A 196 6.61 -22.72 -13.75
CA VAL A 196 6.04 -21.93 -14.86
C VAL A 196 4.62 -21.47 -14.52
N LEU A 197 3.77 -22.38 -14.05
CA LEU A 197 2.39 -22.06 -13.66
C LEU A 197 2.35 -21.03 -12.54
N LEU A 198 3.14 -21.22 -11.48
CA LEU A 198 3.21 -20.28 -10.37
C LEU A 198 3.67 -18.89 -10.81
N MET A 199 4.66 -18.81 -11.70
CA MET A 199 5.16 -17.54 -12.22
C MET A 199 4.17 -16.84 -13.15
N ILE A 200 3.31 -17.59 -13.86
CA ILE A 200 2.19 -17.01 -14.61
C ILE A 200 1.19 -16.37 -13.64
N LEU A 201 0.74 -17.12 -12.62
CA LEU A 201 -0.24 -16.62 -11.65
C LEU A 201 0.28 -15.40 -10.87
N LEU A 202 1.51 -15.51 -10.33
CA LEU A 202 2.14 -14.40 -9.61
C LEU A 202 2.43 -13.20 -10.50
N GLY A 203 2.83 -13.45 -11.77
CA GLY A 203 3.04 -12.39 -12.75
C GLY A 203 1.77 -11.62 -13.03
N MET A 204 0.64 -12.32 -13.24
CA MET A 204 -0.66 -11.67 -13.43
C MET A 204 -1.06 -10.82 -12.22
N CYS A 205 -0.92 -11.33 -10.99
CA CYS A 205 -1.21 -10.57 -9.77
C CYS A 205 -0.31 -9.33 -9.63
N ALA A 206 0.99 -9.45 -9.93
CA ALA A 206 1.92 -8.32 -9.88
C ALA A 206 1.66 -7.28 -10.99
N GLY A 207 1.23 -7.73 -12.17
CA GLY A 207 0.90 -6.86 -13.30
C GLY A 207 -0.43 -6.12 -13.11
N CYS A 208 -1.46 -6.81 -12.60
CA CYS A 208 -2.79 -6.25 -12.30
C CYS A 208 -2.84 -5.53 -10.95
N SER A 209 -1.80 -4.75 -10.63
CA SER A 209 -1.63 -4.11 -9.33
C SER A 209 -2.04 -2.62 -9.35
N ASN A 210 -1.07 -1.72 -9.47
CA ASN A 210 -1.29 -0.30 -9.75
C ASN A 210 -0.40 0.11 -10.94
N GLU A 211 -0.79 1.13 -11.70
CA GLU A 211 -0.22 1.45 -13.01
C GLU A 211 1.29 1.71 -12.93
N ALA A 212 1.71 2.64 -12.06
CA ALA A 212 3.12 3.03 -11.92
C ALA A 212 4.00 1.91 -11.33
N GLY A 213 3.49 1.19 -10.33
CA GLY A 213 4.20 0.09 -9.67
C GLY A 213 4.30 -1.16 -10.56
N ALA A 214 3.24 -1.49 -11.29
CA ALA A 214 3.25 -2.57 -12.28
C ALA A 214 4.26 -2.25 -13.39
N PHE A 215 4.29 -1.01 -13.91
CA PHE A 215 5.27 -0.58 -14.89
C PHE A 215 6.71 -0.76 -14.38
N ALA A 216 7.02 -0.27 -13.17
CA ALA A 216 8.33 -0.47 -12.55
C ALA A 216 8.67 -1.96 -12.37
N THR A 217 7.69 -2.79 -12.00
CA THR A 217 7.84 -4.23 -11.84
C THR A 217 8.13 -4.93 -13.18
N VAL A 218 7.47 -4.54 -14.27
CA VAL A 218 7.73 -5.05 -15.63
C VAL A 218 9.17 -4.72 -16.03
N CYS A 219 9.59 -3.45 -15.89
CA CYS A 219 10.94 -3.00 -16.21
C CYS A 219 12.02 -3.76 -15.43
N LEU A 220 11.82 -3.92 -14.11
CA LEU A 220 12.73 -4.67 -13.26
C LEU A 220 12.76 -6.16 -13.63
N THR A 221 11.61 -6.77 -13.91
CA THR A 221 11.52 -8.18 -14.33
C THR A 221 12.22 -8.42 -15.66
N PHE A 222 12.07 -7.51 -16.61
CA PHE A 222 12.81 -7.54 -17.87
C PHE A 222 14.31 -7.52 -17.62
N PHE A 223 14.80 -6.56 -16.83
CA PHE A 223 16.22 -6.45 -16.46
C PHE A 223 16.74 -7.74 -15.80
N LEU A 224 16.03 -8.27 -14.79
CA LEU A 224 16.42 -9.50 -14.09
C LEU A 224 16.43 -10.71 -15.03
N THR A 225 15.47 -10.81 -15.95
CA THR A 225 15.40 -11.89 -16.95
C THR A 225 16.58 -11.84 -17.91
N VAL A 226 16.94 -10.65 -18.40
CA VAL A 226 18.13 -10.45 -19.26
C VAL A 226 19.41 -10.79 -18.51
N MET A 227 19.53 -10.39 -17.24
CA MET A 227 20.67 -10.74 -16.39
C MET A 227 20.80 -12.25 -16.16
N CYS A 228 19.68 -12.95 -15.91
CA CYS A 228 19.67 -14.40 -15.81
C CYS A 228 20.12 -15.06 -17.12
N LYS A 229 19.73 -14.50 -18.27
CA LYS A 229 20.14 -14.99 -19.59
C LYS A 229 21.63 -14.78 -19.84
N ALA A 230 22.15 -13.58 -19.57
CA ALA A 230 23.57 -13.26 -19.71
C ALA A 230 24.48 -14.15 -18.85
N ARG A 231 23.96 -14.65 -17.71
CA ARG A 231 24.68 -15.54 -16.79
C ARG A 231 24.44 -17.03 -17.03
N GLY A 232 23.71 -17.42 -18.07
CA GLY A 232 23.46 -18.83 -18.39
C GLY A 232 22.50 -19.56 -17.44
N ILE A 233 21.81 -18.85 -16.55
CA ILE A 233 20.86 -19.41 -15.56
C ILE A 233 19.40 -19.28 -16.01
N PHE A 234 19.16 -18.97 -17.29
CA PHE A 234 17.84 -18.75 -17.86
C PHE A 234 16.96 -20.00 -17.84
N ARG A 235 15.71 -19.85 -17.38
CA ARG A 235 14.69 -20.91 -17.29
C ARG A 235 13.35 -20.46 -17.89
N ARG A 236 12.51 -21.42 -18.29
CA ARG A 236 11.22 -21.15 -18.96
C ARG A 236 10.26 -20.32 -18.09
N TRP A 237 10.27 -20.52 -16.78
CA TRP A 237 9.43 -19.75 -15.87
C TRP A 237 9.79 -18.25 -15.83
N MET A 238 11.03 -17.87 -16.16
CA MET A 238 11.47 -16.47 -16.15
C MET A 238 10.80 -15.68 -17.28
N ILE A 239 10.75 -16.27 -18.48
CA ILE A 239 10.06 -15.64 -19.62
C ILE A 239 8.54 -15.73 -19.47
N ALA A 240 8.01 -16.83 -18.94
CA ALA A 240 6.58 -16.95 -18.65
C ALA A 240 6.11 -15.89 -17.65
N GLY A 241 6.89 -15.67 -16.58
CA GLY A 241 6.62 -14.61 -15.60
C GLY A 241 6.70 -13.21 -16.20
N LEU A 242 7.72 -12.93 -17.04
CA LEU A 242 7.85 -11.65 -17.76
C LEU A 242 6.66 -11.38 -18.70
N ILE A 243 6.21 -12.39 -19.44
CA ILE A 243 5.01 -12.28 -20.28
C ILE A 243 3.78 -12.03 -19.40
N ALA A 244 3.59 -12.81 -18.33
CA ALA A 244 2.42 -12.69 -17.46
C ALA A 244 2.32 -11.32 -16.77
N VAL A 245 3.42 -10.79 -16.21
CA VAL A 245 3.41 -9.46 -15.60
C VAL A 245 3.14 -8.35 -16.62
N SER A 246 3.63 -8.51 -17.86
CA SER A 246 3.36 -7.56 -18.95
C SER A 246 1.90 -7.61 -19.39
N VAL A 247 1.34 -8.81 -19.53
CA VAL A 247 -0.09 -9.00 -19.86
C VAL A 247 -0.96 -8.42 -18.75
N GLY A 248 -0.67 -8.70 -17.48
CA GLY A 248 -1.43 -8.15 -16.36
C GLY A 248 -1.39 -6.61 -16.33
N TYR A 249 -0.22 -6.02 -16.58
CA TYR A 249 -0.06 -4.57 -16.69
C TYR A 249 -0.88 -3.96 -17.85
N VAL A 250 -0.83 -4.59 -19.03
CA VAL A 250 -1.57 -4.14 -20.21
C VAL A 250 -3.07 -4.25 -20.00
N LEU A 251 -3.57 -5.38 -19.48
CA LEU A 251 -4.99 -5.57 -19.19
C LEU A 251 -5.52 -4.53 -18.20
N MET A 252 -4.78 -4.28 -17.13
CA MET A 252 -5.17 -3.27 -16.14
C MET A 252 -5.14 -1.85 -16.72
N THR A 253 -4.10 -1.50 -17.48
CA THR A 253 -3.90 -0.12 -17.95
C THR A 253 -4.84 0.22 -19.10
N LEU A 254 -5.05 -0.71 -20.04
CA LEU A 254 -5.92 -0.54 -21.20
C LEU A 254 -7.38 -0.94 -20.95
N ALA A 255 -7.76 -1.15 -19.68
CA ALA A 255 -9.14 -1.44 -19.34
C ALA A 255 -10.07 -0.30 -19.82
N PRO A 256 -11.17 -0.61 -20.54
CA PRO A 256 -12.10 0.39 -21.05
C PRO A 256 -12.61 1.35 -19.97
N GLY A 257 -12.82 0.82 -18.75
CA GLY A 257 -13.26 1.61 -17.62
C GLY A 257 -12.32 2.76 -17.24
N ASN A 258 -11.00 2.59 -17.39
CA ASN A 258 -10.06 3.68 -17.09
C ASN A 258 -10.30 4.89 -17.99
N PHE A 259 -10.62 4.67 -19.26
CA PHE A 259 -10.86 5.74 -20.23
C PHE A 259 -12.20 6.42 -20.00
N LEU A 260 -13.26 5.65 -19.70
CA LEU A 260 -14.57 6.20 -19.34
C LEU A 260 -14.49 7.03 -18.06
N ARG A 261 -13.83 6.52 -17.02
CA ARG A 261 -13.59 7.25 -15.78
C ARG A 261 -12.80 8.54 -16.04
N LEU A 262 -11.76 8.50 -16.87
CA LEU A 262 -10.99 9.70 -17.20
C LEU A 262 -11.85 10.77 -17.89
N GLN A 263 -12.68 10.38 -18.86
CA GLN A 263 -13.59 11.30 -19.55
C GLN A 263 -14.65 11.89 -18.61
N PHE A 264 -15.12 11.10 -17.65
CA PHE A 264 -16.10 11.52 -16.65
C PHE A 264 -15.50 12.50 -15.63
N LEU A 265 -14.38 12.14 -15.01
CA LEU A 265 -13.73 12.96 -13.97
C LEU A 265 -13.07 14.22 -14.53
N HIS A 266 -12.49 14.11 -15.73
CA HIS A 266 -11.74 15.17 -16.37
C HIS A 266 -12.20 15.35 -17.82
N PRO A 267 -13.40 15.92 -18.06
CA PRO A 267 -13.88 16.16 -19.42
C PRO A 267 -12.90 17.00 -20.22
N ASN A 268 -12.56 16.56 -21.44
CA ASN A 268 -11.55 17.20 -22.30
C ASN A 268 -10.17 17.31 -21.65
N PHE A 269 -9.76 16.33 -20.83
CA PHE A 269 -8.44 16.30 -20.21
C PHE A 269 -7.32 16.46 -21.24
N ILE A 270 -6.53 17.52 -21.06
CA ILE A 270 -5.29 17.75 -21.80
C ILE A 270 -4.17 17.85 -20.77
N TYR A 271 -3.14 17.04 -20.95
CA TYR A 271 -1.99 17.09 -20.07
C TYR A 271 -1.16 18.35 -20.35
N THR A 272 -1.09 19.27 -19.38
CA THR A 272 -0.40 20.57 -19.54
C THR A 272 0.91 20.66 -18.75
N LYS A 273 1.68 21.73 -19.02
CA LYS A 273 2.90 22.03 -18.26
C LYS A 273 2.59 22.37 -16.79
N GLU A 274 1.45 22.98 -16.51
CA GLU A 274 1.01 23.33 -15.15
C GLU A 274 0.73 22.07 -14.33
N ILE A 275 0.05 21.08 -14.91
CA ILE A 275 -0.18 19.77 -14.28
C ILE A 275 1.16 19.11 -13.97
N PHE A 276 2.10 19.09 -14.94
CA PHE A 276 3.43 18.55 -14.71
C PHE A 276 4.17 19.26 -13.56
N LEU A 277 4.13 20.59 -13.52
CA LEU A 277 4.79 21.35 -12.46
C LEU A 277 4.15 21.09 -11.09
N ALA A 278 2.82 21.01 -11.00
CA ALA A 278 2.13 20.65 -9.78
C ALA A 278 2.50 19.24 -9.31
N HIS A 279 2.50 18.26 -10.22
CA HIS A 279 2.95 16.90 -9.94
C HIS A 279 4.41 16.85 -9.48
N LEU A 280 5.28 17.68 -10.08
CA LEU A 280 6.67 17.77 -9.68
C LEU A 280 6.80 18.30 -8.25
N THR A 281 6.17 19.42 -7.93
CA THR A 281 6.35 20.14 -6.66
C THR A 281 5.61 19.50 -5.49
N GLU A 282 4.36 19.10 -5.68
CA GLU A 282 3.48 18.64 -4.60
C GLU A 282 3.54 17.12 -4.41
N GLY A 283 3.86 16.40 -5.50
CA GLY A 283 3.90 14.94 -5.54
C GLY A 283 5.31 14.36 -5.54
N PHE A 284 6.00 14.50 -6.67
CA PHE A 284 7.28 13.86 -6.95
C PHE A 284 8.35 14.22 -5.93
N LEU A 285 8.58 15.52 -5.67
CA LEU A 285 9.60 15.96 -4.72
C LEU A 285 9.32 15.41 -3.31
N ARG A 286 8.05 15.35 -2.90
CA ARG A 286 7.67 14.80 -1.59
C ARG A 286 8.04 13.32 -1.46
N VAL A 287 7.75 12.51 -2.49
CA VAL A 287 8.12 11.08 -2.51
C VAL A 287 9.64 10.90 -2.60
N VAL A 288 10.30 11.63 -3.49
CA VAL A 288 11.75 11.53 -3.69
C VAL A 288 12.54 11.94 -2.44
N VAL A 289 12.12 12.98 -1.72
CA VAL A 289 12.77 13.36 -0.45
C VAL A 289 12.70 12.20 0.55
N THR A 290 11.53 11.55 0.69
CA THR A 290 11.39 10.39 1.58
C THR A 290 12.23 9.19 1.13
N ASP A 291 12.31 8.94 -0.18
CA ASP A 291 13.11 7.86 -0.75
C ASP A 291 14.62 8.13 -0.60
N LEU A 292 15.07 9.39 -0.74
CA LEU A 292 16.46 9.78 -0.51
C LEU A 292 16.89 9.57 0.95
N ILE A 293 16.00 9.85 1.90
CA ILE A 293 16.22 9.52 3.32
C ILE A 293 16.28 7.99 3.49
N ALA A 294 15.37 7.26 2.84
CA ALA A 294 15.36 5.80 2.85
C ALA A 294 16.60 5.15 2.16
N LEU A 295 17.34 5.90 1.35
CA LEU A 295 18.60 5.48 0.71
C LEU A 295 19.86 5.78 1.53
N LEU A 296 19.75 6.44 2.70
CA LEU A 296 20.92 6.77 3.53
C LEU A 296 21.88 5.59 3.79
N PRO A 297 21.41 4.37 4.14
CA PRO A 297 22.31 3.23 4.32
C PRO A 297 23.08 2.84 3.05
N MET A 298 22.46 3.01 1.88
CA MET A 298 23.09 2.76 0.58
C MET A 298 24.18 3.79 0.30
N PHE A 299 23.92 5.08 0.52
CA PHE A 299 24.96 6.12 0.38
C PHE A 299 26.14 5.90 1.34
N ILE A 300 25.86 5.48 2.58
CA ILE A 300 26.89 5.13 3.57
C ILE A 300 27.71 3.91 3.10
N TYR A 301 27.05 2.88 2.56
CA TYR A 301 27.73 1.73 1.98
C TYR A 301 28.66 2.13 0.83
N PHE A 302 28.16 2.85 -0.19
CA PHE A 302 28.96 3.22 -1.35
C PHE A 302 30.12 4.19 -1.03
N SER A 303 30.00 5.01 0.01
CA SER A 303 31.07 5.90 0.48
C SER A 303 32.16 5.20 1.31
N ARG A 304 31.87 4.01 1.87
CA ARG A 304 32.79 3.28 2.76
C ARG A 304 33.28 1.95 2.21
N ARG A 305 32.60 1.40 1.21
CA ARG A 305 33.01 0.14 0.57
C ARG A 305 34.41 0.27 -0.01
N ARG A 306 35.17 -0.81 0.03
CA ARG A 306 36.46 -0.86 -0.66
C ARG A 306 36.22 -0.88 -2.18
N PRO A 307 37.02 -0.15 -2.98
CA PRO A 307 36.94 -0.25 -4.42
C PRO A 307 37.32 -1.68 -4.85
N ALA A 308 36.33 -2.43 -5.31
CA ALA A 308 36.43 -3.80 -5.81
C ALA A 308 35.48 -3.96 -7.01
N GLU A 309 35.56 -5.10 -7.69
CA GLU A 309 34.58 -5.46 -8.73
C GLU A 309 33.16 -5.42 -8.19
N ARG A 310 32.23 -4.96 -9.04
CA ARG A 310 30.82 -4.82 -8.65
C ARG A 310 30.23 -6.17 -8.28
N THR A 311 29.72 -6.29 -7.06
CA THR A 311 29.08 -7.51 -6.60
C THR A 311 27.65 -7.62 -7.14
N MET A 312 27.10 -8.84 -7.19
CA MET A 312 25.68 -9.02 -7.55
C MET A 312 24.75 -8.28 -6.58
N ALA A 313 25.12 -8.17 -5.30
CA ALA A 313 24.36 -7.39 -4.34
C ALA A 313 24.28 -5.91 -4.76
N GLU A 314 25.39 -5.31 -5.19
CA GLU A 314 25.41 -3.92 -5.68
C GLU A 314 24.58 -3.73 -6.96
N VAL A 315 24.63 -4.68 -7.89
CA VAL A 315 23.80 -4.65 -9.11
C VAL A 315 22.32 -4.68 -8.75
N LEU A 316 21.92 -5.57 -7.84
CA LEU A 316 20.54 -5.65 -7.36
C LEU A 316 20.12 -4.40 -6.59
N MET A 317 20.99 -3.85 -5.73
CA MET A 317 20.70 -2.58 -5.03
C MET A 317 20.40 -1.47 -6.04
N LEU A 318 21.23 -1.31 -7.07
CA LEU A 318 21.01 -0.30 -8.11
C LEU A 318 19.72 -0.57 -8.91
N ALA A 319 19.43 -1.83 -9.24
CA ALA A 319 18.24 -2.21 -9.99
C ALA A 319 16.94 -1.92 -9.19
N PHE A 320 16.92 -2.27 -7.90
CA PHE A 320 15.80 -1.96 -7.01
C PHE A 320 15.66 -0.45 -6.77
N THR A 321 16.76 0.29 -6.62
CA THR A 321 16.71 1.75 -6.52
C THR A 321 16.14 2.39 -7.79
N ALA A 322 16.57 1.93 -8.97
CA ALA A 322 16.01 2.39 -10.24
C ALA A 322 14.51 2.08 -10.35
N ALA A 323 14.09 0.86 -9.98
CA ALA A 323 12.67 0.50 -9.93
C ALA A 323 11.86 1.36 -8.95
N GLY A 324 12.44 1.68 -7.78
CA GLY A 324 11.89 2.62 -6.82
C GLY A 324 11.57 3.95 -7.47
N PHE A 325 12.59 4.62 -8.04
CA PHE A 325 12.41 5.92 -8.70
C PHE A 325 11.53 5.89 -9.96
N LEU A 326 11.43 4.76 -10.67
CA LEU A 326 10.52 4.64 -11.81
C LEU A 326 9.05 4.86 -11.41
N VAL A 327 8.65 4.54 -10.17
CA VAL A 327 7.28 4.72 -9.70
C VAL A 327 6.88 6.21 -9.65
N PRO A 328 7.55 7.09 -8.87
CA PRO A 328 7.20 8.51 -8.86
C PRO A 328 7.47 9.19 -10.22
N ILE A 329 8.45 8.73 -11.00
CA ILE A 329 8.66 9.23 -12.38
C ILE A 329 7.45 8.91 -13.27
N ALA A 330 6.92 7.68 -13.22
CA ALA A 330 5.74 7.32 -14.01
C ALA A 330 4.51 8.12 -13.60
N LEU A 331 4.35 8.40 -12.30
CA LEU A 331 3.24 9.20 -11.78
C LEU A 331 3.26 10.66 -12.23
N LEU A 332 4.43 11.22 -12.57
CA LEU A 332 4.49 12.57 -13.14
C LEU A 332 3.56 12.70 -14.34
N PHE A 333 3.51 11.69 -15.20
CA PHE A 333 2.73 11.71 -16.45
C PHE A 333 1.32 11.12 -16.32
N SER A 334 0.88 10.82 -15.10
CA SER A 334 -0.48 10.32 -14.87
C SER A 334 -1.49 11.47 -14.84
N PRO A 335 -2.80 11.20 -15.01
CA PRO A 335 -3.83 12.23 -14.84
C PRO A 335 -3.87 12.82 -13.42
N GLU A 336 -3.51 12.03 -12.41
CA GLU A 336 -3.55 12.42 -11.00
C GLU A 336 -2.36 11.86 -10.21
N TYR A 337 -1.63 12.74 -9.52
CA TYR A 337 -0.51 12.32 -8.67
C TYR A 337 -0.97 12.02 -7.24
N HIS A 338 -1.10 10.72 -6.94
CA HIS A 338 -1.48 10.23 -5.60
C HIS A 338 -0.27 9.75 -4.80
N THR A 339 0.15 10.49 -3.77
CA THR A 339 1.31 10.14 -2.92
C THR A 339 1.17 8.80 -2.18
N ARG A 340 -0.06 8.30 -1.98
CA ARG A 340 -0.36 6.96 -1.43
C ARG A 340 0.26 5.79 -2.23
N ILE A 341 0.59 5.99 -3.51
CA ILE A 341 1.26 4.97 -4.33
C ILE A 341 2.73 4.77 -3.91
N ALA A 342 3.31 5.71 -3.15
CA ALA A 342 4.71 5.71 -2.75
C ALA A 342 5.16 4.45 -1.98
N ILE A 343 4.24 3.66 -1.42
CA ILE A 343 4.60 2.40 -0.73
C ILE A 343 5.34 1.46 -1.67
N THR A 344 5.00 1.48 -2.96
CA THR A 344 5.68 0.65 -3.96
C THR A 344 7.12 1.11 -4.15
N SER A 345 7.31 2.43 -4.35
CA SER A 345 8.64 3.05 -4.45
C SER A 345 9.49 2.73 -3.22
N LEU A 346 8.95 3.06 -2.04
CA LEU A 346 9.61 2.86 -0.76
C LEU A 346 9.95 1.40 -0.52
N SER A 347 9.08 0.45 -0.91
CA SER A 347 9.34 -0.98 -0.75
C SER A 347 10.53 -1.45 -1.61
N PHE A 348 10.65 -0.98 -2.86
CA PHE A 348 11.84 -1.26 -3.67
C PHE A 348 13.10 -0.62 -3.09
N ILE A 349 13.02 0.63 -2.65
CA ILE A 349 14.12 1.35 -1.97
C ILE A 349 14.54 0.65 -0.68
N LEU A 350 13.59 0.07 0.05
CA LEU A 350 13.86 -0.69 1.26
C LEU A 350 14.57 -2.00 1.01
N VAL A 351 14.33 -2.67 -0.12
CA VAL A 351 15.14 -3.83 -0.54
C VAL A 351 16.59 -3.40 -0.77
N ALA A 352 16.82 -2.31 -1.49
CA ALA A 352 18.17 -1.81 -1.80
C ALA A 352 18.91 -1.35 -0.53
N SER A 353 18.30 -0.48 0.26
CA SER A 353 18.91 0.06 1.49
C SER A 353 19.12 -1.00 2.57
N SER A 354 18.21 -1.97 2.72
CA SER A 354 18.41 -3.09 3.64
C SER A 354 19.53 -4.01 3.17
N SER A 355 19.68 -4.22 1.86
CA SER A 355 20.84 -4.94 1.31
C SER A 355 22.16 -4.23 1.64
N ALA A 356 22.17 -2.90 1.58
CA ALA A 356 23.34 -2.11 1.95
C ALA A 356 23.68 -2.21 3.45
N ILE A 357 22.68 -2.21 4.34
CA ILE A 357 22.89 -2.45 5.79
C ILE A 357 23.58 -3.81 6.00
N LEU A 358 23.09 -4.85 5.34
CA LEU A 358 23.64 -6.20 5.47
C LEU A 358 25.06 -6.30 4.93
N GLU A 359 25.38 -5.62 3.84
CA GLU A 359 26.72 -5.62 3.28
C GLU A 359 27.70 -4.79 4.14
N LEU A 360 27.24 -3.70 4.78
CA LEU A 360 28.00 -2.99 5.81
C LEU A 360 28.33 -3.90 7.01
N GLU A 361 27.34 -4.66 7.50
CA GLU A 361 27.54 -5.63 8.58
C GLU A 361 28.53 -6.74 8.19
N ARG A 362 28.36 -7.30 6.99
CA ARG A 362 29.21 -8.37 6.44
C ARG A 362 30.66 -7.93 6.29
N GLN A 363 30.90 -6.70 5.85
CA GLN A 363 32.24 -6.14 5.69
C GLN A 363 32.79 -5.52 6.98
N HIS A 364 32.08 -5.64 8.11
CA HIS A 364 32.40 -5.02 9.39
C HIS A 364 32.67 -3.51 9.29
N LEU A 365 32.00 -2.84 8.35
CA LEU A 365 32.08 -1.40 8.16
C LEU A 365 31.20 -0.70 9.18
N LYS A 366 31.69 0.39 9.77
CA LYS A 366 30.88 1.21 10.68
C LYS A 366 29.72 1.82 9.89
N ALA A 367 28.49 1.53 10.28
CA ALA A 367 27.28 2.11 9.67
C ALA A 367 27.05 3.57 10.10
N TRP A 368 27.64 4.02 11.21
CA TRP A 368 27.33 5.30 11.85
C TRP A 368 28.56 6.22 11.91
N LEU A 369 28.34 7.53 11.95
CA LEU A 369 29.37 8.51 12.30
C LEU A 369 29.85 8.24 13.74
N THR A 370 31.17 8.25 13.98
CA THR A 370 31.74 8.04 15.30
C THR A 370 31.55 9.27 16.17
N LEU A 371 30.40 9.37 16.83
CA LEU A 371 30.11 10.41 17.82
C LEU A 371 30.44 9.95 19.25
N PRO A 372 30.75 10.88 20.19
CA PRO A 372 31.05 10.53 21.57
C PRO A 372 29.88 9.81 22.24
N LYS A 373 30.14 8.71 22.98
CA LYS A 373 29.08 7.94 23.68
C LYS A 373 28.28 8.79 24.67
N ASN A 374 28.92 9.78 25.29
CA ASN A 374 28.30 10.70 26.25
C ASN A 374 27.29 11.63 25.59
N PHE A 375 27.44 11.89 24.28
CA PHE A 375 26.48 12.64 23.48
C PHE A 375 25.38 11.72 22.92
N LEU A 376 25.74 10.52 22.46
CA LEU A 376 24.79 9.58 21.86
C LEU A 376 23.75 9.05 22.84
N ARG A 377 24.11 8.80 24.10
CA ARG A 377 23.18 8.28 25.11
C ARG A 377 21.97 9.19 25.36
N PRO A 378 22.13 10.47 25.76
CA PRO A 378 20.99 11.35 26.00
C PRO A 378 20.18 11.59 24.72
N VAL A 379 20.83 11.76 23.57
CA VAL A 379 20.14 11.91 22.28
C VAL A 379 19.28 10.68 21.94
N SER A 380 19.80 9.47 22.18
CA SER A 380 19.04 8.23 21.93
C SER A 380 17.83 8.10 22.86
N VAL A 381 17.96 8.53 24.12
CA VAL A 381 16.84 8.55 25.07
C VAL A 381 15.78 9.56 24.62
N ILE A 382 16.18 10.76 24.22
CA ILE A 382 15.25 11.78 23.71
C ILE A 382 14.51 11.25 22.48
N ILE A 383 15.22 10.70 21.49
CA ILE A 383 14.61 10.12 20.29
C ILE A 383 13.64 8.99 20.66
N LEU A 384 14.02 8.10 21.59
CA LEU A 384 13.15 7.00 22.02
C LEU A 384 11.86 7.53 22.68
N VAL A 385 11.98 8.49 23.59
CA VAL A 385 10.82 9.11 24.27
C VAL A 385 9.93 9.82 23.25
N SER A 386 10.52 10.56 22.31
CA SER A 386 9.78 11.22 21.23
C SER A 386 9.05 10.21 20.33
N LEU A 387 9.69 9.09 19.98
CA LEU A 387 9.06 8.03 19.18
C LEU A 387 7.92 7.34 19.94
N VAL A 388 8.13 6.99 21.21
CA VAL A 388 7.07 6.39 22.03
C VAL A 388 5.90 7.34 22.19
N SER A 389 6.16 8.62 22.47
CA SER A 389 5.14 9.67 22.54
C SER A 389 4.38 9.77 21.21
N TYR A 390 5.10 9.85 20.10
CA TYR A 390 4.53 9.93 18.74
C TYR A 390 3.60 8.76 18.42
N PHE A 391 4.02 7.52 18.71
CA PHE A 391 3.18 6.34 18.49
C PHE A 391 1.98 6.29 19.45
N ALA A 392 2.16 6.71 20.71
CA ALA A 392 1.08 6.76 21.68
C ALA A 392 0.01 7.77 21.29
N THR A 393 0.40 8.97 20.83
CA THR A 393 -0.54 10.00 20.37
C THR A 393 -1.26 9.58 19.08
N LEU A 394 -0.61 8.84 18.17
CA LEU A 394 -1.27 8.25 17.00
C LEU A 394 -2.39 7.28 17.40
N VAL A 395 -2.09 6.30 18.26
CA VAL A 395 -3.10 5.33 18.74
C VAL A 395 -4.22 6.04 19.48
N TYR A 396 -3.88 7.08 20.23
CA TYR A 396 -4.84 7.90 20.94
C TYR A 396 -5.83 8.61 19.98
N VAL A 397 -5.33 9.18 18.88
CA VAL A 397 -6.16 9.78 17.83
C VAL A 397 -7.02 8.73 17.15
N ASP A 398 -6.43 7.61 16.71
CA ASP A 398 -7.17 6.51 16.05
C ASP A 398 -8.29 5.97 16.94
N LEU A 399 -8.04 5.81 18.25
CA LEU A 399 -9.05 5.40 19.23
C LEU A 399 -10.21 6.40 19.33
N SER A 400 -9.91 7.71 19.22
CA SER A 400 -10.95 8.75 19.23
C SER A 400 -11.86 8.66 18.00
N ILE A 401 -11.26 8.40 16.83
CA ILE A 401 -11.99 8.17 15.56
C ILE A 401 -12.85 6.92 15.68
N PHE A 402 -12.29 5.81 16.16
CA PHE A 402 -13.01 4.55 16.37
C PHE A 402 -14.24 4.73 17.26
N ASN A 403 -14.08 5.40 18.40
CA ASN A 403 -15.17 5.65 19.33
C ASN A 403 -16.23 6.60 18.76
N SER A 404 -15.82 7.62 18.01
CA SER A 404 -16.73 8.53 17.31
C SER A 404 -17.51 7.82 16.22
N ASN A 405 -16.87 7.00 15.40
CA ASN A 405 -17.54 6.18 14.39
C ASN A 405 -18.59 5.25 15.00
N ARG A 406 -18.28 4.54 16.09
CA ARG A 406 -19.26 3.70 16.80
C ARG A 406 -20.41 4.49 17.43
N ARG A 407 -20.20 5.76 17.77
CA ARG A 407 -21.29 6.65 18.23
C ARG A 407 -22.20 7.03 17.07
N GLN A 408 -21.63 7.36 15.92
CA GLN A 408 -22.37 7.70 14.71
C GLN A 408 -23.22 6.54 14.18
N VAL A 409 -22.66 5.32 14.11
CA VAL A 409 -23.44 4.12 13.73
C VAL A 409 -24.65 3.92 14.66
N ARG A 410 -24.44 4.04 15.99
CA ARG A 410 -25.54 3.94 16.96
C ARG A 410 -26.53 5.09 16.84
N TYR A 411 -26.09 6.27 16.41
CA TYR A 411 -26.96 7.42 16.15
C TYR A 411 -27.88 7.15 14.97
N ILE A 412 -27.35 6.65 13.84
CA ILE A 412 -28.16 6.24 12.68
C ILE A 412 -29.24 5.23 13.09
N GLN A 413 -28.86 4.19 13.84
CA GLN A 413 -29.79 3.15 14.28
C GLN A 413 -30.90 3.65 15.20
N ARG A 414 -30.63 4.68 16.01
CA ARG A 414 -31.58 5.22 16.99
C ARG A 414 -32.55 6.25 16.41
N ASN A 415 -32.18 6.86 15.30
CA ASN A 415 -32.95 7.93 14.66
C ASN A 415 -33.39 7.49 13.25
N ALA A 416 -33.56 6.18 13.03
CA ALA A 416 -33.90 5.61 11.73
C ALA A 416 -35.25 6.10 11.19
N GLU A 417 -36.09 6.66 12.07
CA GLU A 417 -37.37 7.29 11.78
C GLU A 417 -37.25 8.73 11.24
N LEU A 418 -36.10 9.40 11.43
CA LEU A 418 -35.88 10.76 10.93
C LEU A 418 -35.54 10.74 9.44
N ASP A 419 -36.00 11.76 8.72
CA ASP A 419 -35.73 11.91 7.29
C ASP A 419 -35.55 13.39 6.88
N PRO A 420 -34.32 13.85 6.57
CA PRO A 420 -33.05 13.13 6.69
C PRO A 420 -32.58 13.01 8.14
N ILE A 421 -31.73 12.00 8.42
CA ILE A 421 -31.05 11.88 9.71
C ILE A 421 -29.91 12.93 9.79
N PRO A 422 -29.97 13.91 10.72
CA PRO A 422 -28.93 14.93 10.85
C PRO A 422 -27.73 14.38 11.62
N MET A 423 -26.63 14.12 10.92
CA MET A 423 -25.44 13.49 11.48
C MET A 423 -24.49 14.53 12.09
N PRO A 424 -24.24 14.50 13.41
CA PRO A 424 -23.32 15.45 14.04
C PRO A 424 -21.88 15.25 13.56
N PRO A 425 -21.01 16.27 13.66
CA PRO A 425 -19.60 16.13 13.29
C PRO A 425 -18.90 15.07 14.16
N MET A 426 -17.84 14.46 13.62
CA MET A 426 -17.08 13.49 14.42
C MET A 426 -16.31 14.22 15.53
N GLN A 427 -16.55 13.82 16.77
CA GLN A 427 -15.79 14.36 17.90
C GLN A 427 -14.38 13.79 17.90
N ILE A 428 -13.46 14.48 17.23
CA ILE A 428 -12.06 14.07 17.12
C ILE A 428 -11.20 14.99 17.98
N ARG A 429 -10.15 14.45 18.60
CA ARG A 429 -9.23 15.26 19.43
C ARG A 429 -8.15 15.91 18.55
N HIS A 430 -8.48 17.04 17.96
CA HIS A 430 -7.66 17.77 16.98
C HIS A 430 -6.26 18.21 17.45
N ARG A 431 -6.01 18.38 18.77
CA ARG A 431 -4.72 18.91 19.26
C ARG A 431 -3.48 18.10 18.86
N PHE A 432 -3.62 16.80 18.56
CA PHE A 432 -2.50 15.95 18.13
C PHE A 432 -2.51 15.68 16.62
N GLU A 433 -3.55 16.10 15.91
CA GLU A 433 -3.70 15.87 14.48
C GLU A 433 -2.65 16.65 13.68
N ASP A 434 -2.48 17.94 13.97
CA ASP A 434 -1.53 18.82 13.28
C ASP A 434 -0.10 18.28 13.33
N VAL A 435 0.23 17.56 14.41
CA VAL A 435 1.55 16.92 14.61
C VAL A 435 1.74 15.69 13.73
N HIS A 436 0.64 15.01 13.38
CA HIS A 436 0.66 13.75 12.64
C HIS A 436 0.41 13.91 11.14
N GLY A 437 -0.25 14.99 10.72
CA GLY A 437 -0.53 15.30 9.31
C GLY A 437 -1.17 14.11 8.57
N ASP A 438 -0.59 13.74 7.43
CA ASP A 438 -1.03 12.64 6.55
C ASP A 438 -0.90 11.22 7.13
N ARG A 439 -0.35 11.09 8.33
CA ARG A 439 -0.25 9.81 9.08
C ARG A 439 -1.38 9.64 10.08
N SER A 440 -2.18 10.69 10.27
CA SER A 440 -3.46 10.67 10.97
C SER A 440 -4.59 10.49 9.96
N ALA A 441 -5.65 9.78 10.32
CA ALA A 441 -6.81 9.59 9.45
C ALA A 441 -7.75 10.81 9.42
N VAL A 442 -7.51 11.80 10.29
CA VAL A 442 -8.43 12.91 10.56
C VAL A 442 -8.59 13.91 9.43
N PRO A 443 -7.55 14.30 8.64
CA PRO A 443 -7.72 15.28 7.55
C PRO A 443 -8.74 14.83 6.50
N ASN A 444 -9.02 13.53 6.43
CA ASN A 444 -9.97 12.96 5.50
C ASN A 444 -11.31 12.59 6.18
N LEU A 445 -11.42 12.60 7.51
CA LEU A 445 -12.54 12.06 8.30
C LEU A 445 -13.22 13.12 9.19
N GLU A 446 -13.25 14.40 8.82
CA GLU A 446 -13.97 15.41 9.63
C GLU A 446 -15.46 15.04 9.85
N HIS A 447 -16.06 14.38 8.86
CA HIS A 447 -17.44 13.88 8.90
C HIS A 447 -17.49 12.36 8.70
N PHE A 448 -18.49 11.70 9.32
CA PHE A 448 -18.64 10.24 9.34
C PHE A 448 -18.61 9.66 7.93
N ALA A 449 -17.71 8.73 7.63
CA ALA A 449 -17.58 8.12 6.31
C ALA A 449 -17.38 9.10 5.13
N GLY A 450 -17.11 10.38 5.40
CA GLY A 450 -17.04 11.43 4.38
C GLY A 450 -18.39 12.01 3.93
N ILE A 451 -19.47 11.83 4.72
CA ILE A 451 -20.77 12.48 4.44
C ILE A 451 -20.64 14.01 4.36
N GLU A 452 -21.50 14.62 3.57
CA GLU A 452 -21.47 16.06 3.26
C GLU A 452 -22.79 16.75 3.66
N ASP A 453 -22.75 18.08 3.76
CA ASP A 453 -23.91 18.91 4.08
C ASP A 453 -24.85 19.11 2.88
N ASN A 454 -24.44 18.62 1.70
CA ASN A 454 -25.29 18.50 0.52
C ASN A 454 -26.01 17.14 0.51
N LEU A 455 -27.34 17.16 0.68
CA LEU A 455 -28.20 15.96 0.66
C LEU A 455 -28.04 15.13 -0.61
N THR A 456 -27.80 15.76 -1.77
CA THR A 456 -27.73 15.05 -3.06
C THR A 456 -26.41 14.30 -3.26
N ASN A 457 -25.43 14.48 -2.38
CA ASN A 457 -24.12 13.87 -2.52
C ASN A 457 -24.20 12.34 -2.49
N TYR A 458 -23.49 11.70 -3.42
CA TYR A 458 -23.48 10.23 -3.55
C TYR A 458 -23.05 9.54 -2.25
N LYS A 459 -22.10 10.11 -1.49
CA LYS A 459 -21.59 9.55 -0.23
C LYS A 459 -22.69 9.42 0.81
N ASN A 460 -23.59 10.40 0.87
CA ASN A 460 -24.75 10.37 1.75
C ASN A 460 -25.68 9.22 1.36
N SER A 461 -25.96 9.05 0.05
CA SER A 461 -26.79 7.95 -0.44
C SER A 461 -26.18 6.56 -0.15
N LEU A 462 -24.87 6.41 -0.30
CA LEU A 462 -24.14 5.16 -0.05
C LEU A 462 -24.22 4.77 1.41
N VAL A 463 -23.96 5.72 2.32
CA VAL A 463 -24.05 5.49 3.75
C VAL A 463 -25.49 5.18 4.16
N ALA A 464 -26.47 5.92 3.67
CA ALA A 464 -27.88 5.70 3.98
C ALA A 464 -28.34 4.29 3.56
N GLN A 465 -28.12 3.91 2.31
CA GLN A 465 -28.46 2.59 1.79
C GLN A 465 -27.67 1.48 2.49
N TYR A 466 -26.42 1.73 2.88
CA TYR A 466 -25.63 0.76 3.64
C TYR A 466 -26.28 0.51 5.01
N TYR A 467 -26.70 1.54 5.74
CA TYR A 467 -27.34 1.34 7.04
C TYR A 467 -28.84 1.04 6.96
N GLY A 468 -29.42 0.97 5.76
CA GLY A 468 -30.84 0.68 5.56
C GLY A 468 -31.78 1.81 5.97
N VAL A 469 -31.29 3.06 5.91
CA VAL A 469 -32.07 4.28 6.20
C VAL A 469 -32.30 5.09 4.93
N LYS A 470 -33.30 5.97 4.92
CA LYS A 470 -33.68 6.73 3.71
C LYS A 470 -32.64 7.78 3.31
N HIS A 471 -32.33 8.70 4.22
CA HIS A 471 -31.36 9.76 3.98
C HIS A 471 -30.53 10.07 5.22
N VAL A 472 -29.28 10.44 5.01
CA VAL A 472 -28.39 11.02 6.04
C VAL A 472 -27.81 12.31 5.49
N ILE A 473 -27.54 13.28 6.36
CA ILE A 473 -26.93 14.56 5.98
C ILE A 473 -25.98 15.02 7.06
N ALA A 474 -24.83 15.61 6.70
CA ALA A 474 -23.96 16.23 7.69
C ALA A 474 -24.65 17.45 8.31
N SER A 475 -24.74 17.50 9.64
CA SER A 475 -25.19 18.69 10.37
C SER A 475 -23.98 19.48 10.88
N LYS A 476 -24.05 20.81 10.80
CA LYS A 476 -23.03 21.73 11.31
C LYS A 476 -22.91 21.70 12.83
#